data_AF-A0A847UIR2-F1
#
_entry.id   AF-A0A847UIR2-F1
#
_cell.length_a   1.000
_cell.length_b   1.000
_cell.length_c   1.000
_cell.angle_alpha   90.00
_cell.angle_beta   90.00
_cell.angle_gamma   90.00
#
_symmetry.space_group_name_H-M   'P 1'
#
loop_
_entity.id
_entity.type
_entity.pdbx_description
1 polymer ?
#
loop_
_entity_poly.entity_id
_entity_poly.type
_entity_poly.pdbx_seq_one_letter_code
_entity_poly.pdbx_strand_id
1 'polypeptide(L)'
;MDWKGYTAIYVILFAFATAQAVVEFAGLVDSAYWAAFALIMVLSVIKAVGVAAYYQHLRWEPRAVTYLVLGGTVAALALTGAAAYSIL
;
A
#
# COMPACT_ATOMS: atom_id res chain seq x y z
N MET A 1 20.68 0.09 -6.44
CA MET A 1 20.09 -1.01 -7.24
C MET A 1 20.22 -0.65 -8.71
N ASP A 2 20.34 -1.61 -9.63
CA ASP A 2 20.42 -1.31 -11.05
C ASP A 2 19.02 -1.11 -11.66
N TRP A 3 18.96 -0.62 -12.90
CA TRP A 3 17.69 -0.40 -13.60
C TRP A 3 16.88 -1.69 -13.76
N LYS A 4 17.54 -2.84 -13.93
CA LYS A 4 16.87 -4.14 -14.08
C LYS A 4 16.12 -4.52 -12.81
N GLY A 5 16.72 -4.29 -11.64
CA GLY A 5 16.07 -4.49 -10.35
C GLY A 5 14.84 -3.60 -10.19
N TYR A 6 14.93 -2.30 -10.52
CA TYR A 6 13.75 -1.42 -10.48
C TYR A 6 12.66 -1.86 -11.46
N THR A 7 13.02 -2.33 -12.65
CA THR A 7 12.04 -2.85 -13.62
C THR A 7 11.37 -4.13 -13.11
N ALA A 8 12.10 -5.04 -12.49
CA ALA A 8 11.52 -6.25 -11.91
C ALA A 8 10.50 -5.93 -10.82
N ILE A 9 10.83 -5.00 -9.92
CA ILE A 9 9.92 -4.56 -8.86
C ILE A 9 8.71 -3.83 -9.45
N TYR A 10 8.90 -3.03 -10.49
CA TYR A 10 7.80 -2.38 -11.21
C TYR A 10 6.79 -3.41 -11.70
N VAL A 11 7.26 -4.45 -12.40
CA VAL A 11 6.38 -5.50 -12.95
C VAL A 11 5.62 -6.23 -11.84
N ILE A 12 6.27 -6.52 -10.70
CA ILE A 12 5.61 -7.15 -9.55
C ILE A 12 4.52 -6.24 -8.97
N LEU A 13 4.82 -4.96 -8.73
CA LEU A 13 3.84 -4.01 -8.21
C LEU A 13 2.70 -3.76 -9.20
N PHE A 14 3.00 -3.75 -10.50
CA PHE A 14 2.03 -3.65 -11.56
C PHE A 14 1.10 -4.87 -11.60
N ALA A 15 1.63 -6.09 -11.43
CA ALA A 15 0.82 -7.29 -11.33
C ALA A 15 -0.15 -7.22 -10.14
N PHE A 16 0.28 -6.72 -8.97
CA PHE A 16 -0.62 -6.48 -7.84
C PHE A 16 -1.67 -5.41 -8.12
N ALA A 17 -1.33 -4.35 -8.86
CA ALA A 17 -2.29 -3.33 -9.27
C ALA A 17 -3.35 -3.91 -10.21
N THR A 18 -2.95 -4.70 -11.19
CA THR A 18 -3.85 -5.41 -12.10
C THR A 18 -4.73 -6.41 -11.36
N ALA A 19 -4.18 -7.16 -10.40
CA ALA A 19 -4.96 -8.07 -9.56
C ALA A 19 -6.04 -7.33 -8.77
N GLN A 20 -5.73 -6.15 -8.22
CA GLN A 20 -6.73 -5.32 -7.55
C GLN A 20 -7.82 -4.84 -8.52
N ALA A 21 -7.44 -4.38 -9.71
CA ALA A 21 -8.41 -3.98 -10.73
C ALA A 21 -9.34 -5.14 -11.11
N VAL A 22 -8.80 -6.36 -11.25
CA VAL A 22 -9.64 -7.55 -11.50
C VAL A 22 -10.65 -7.77 -10.37
N VAL A 23 -10.24 -7.62 -9.10
CA VAL A 23 -11.17 -7.75 -7.97
C VAL A 23 -12.28 -6.71 -8.02
N GLU A 24 -11.96 -5.48 -8.41
CA GLU A 24 -12.92 -4.38 -8.55
C GLU A 24 -13.87 -4.59 -9.74
N PHE A 25 -13.38 -5.07 -10.88
CA PHE A 25 -14.19 -5.24 -12.10
C PHE A 25 -14.92 -6.59 -12.20
N ALA A 26 -14.50 -7.62 -11.48
CA ALA A 26 -15.11 -8.96 -11.55
C ALA A 26 -16.42 -9.09 -10.73
N GLY A 27 -16.95 -8.01 -10.16
CA GLY A 27 -18.18 -8.04 -9.35
C GLY A 27 -18.02 -8.70 -7.98
N LEU A 28 -16.77 -8.90 -7.53
CA LEU A 28 -16.50 -9.47 -6.20
C LEU A 28 -16.87 -8.47 -5.08
N VAL A 29 -16.83 -7.18 -5.39
CA VAL A 29 -17.28 -6.10 -4.50
C VAL A 29 -18.78 -6.21 -4.24
N ASP A 30 -19.59 -6.53 -5.26
CA ASP A 30 -21.05 -6.63 -5.14
C ASP A 30 -21.48 -7.93 -4.44
N SER A 31 -20.79 -9.04 -4.73
CA SER A 31 -21.14 -10.37 -4.21
C SER A 31 -20.57 -10.67 -2.83
N ALA A 32 -19.38 -10.15 -2.51
CA ALA A 32 -18.67 -10.46 -1.27
C ALA A 32 -17.86 -9.25 -0.78
N TYR A 33 -18.56 -8.12 -0.54
CA TYR A 33 -17.98 -6.83 -0.17
C TYR A 33 -16.84 -6.91 0.85
N TRP A 34 -17.06 -7.56 2.01
CA TRP A 34 -16.06 -7.61 3.08
C TRP A 34 -14.79 -8.37 2.68
N ALA A 35 -14.94 -9.45 1.90
CA ALA A 35 -13.79 -10.21 1.39
C ALA A 35 -13.03 -9.43 0.31
N ALA A 36 -13.75 -8.80 -0.62
CA ALA A 36 -13.15 -7.95 -1.65
C ALA A 36 -12.42 -6.75 -1.03
N PHE A 37 -13.06 -6.07 -0.07
CA PHE A 37 -12.47 -4.96 0.68
C PHE A 37 -11.18 -5.39 1.39
N ALA A 38 -11.21 -6.49 2.16
CA ALA A 38 -10.03 -6.98 2.87
C ALA A 38 -8.88 -7.32 1.90
N LEU A 39 -9.20 -7.96 0.76
CA LEU A 39 -8.21 -8.29 -0.27
C LEU A 39 -7.59 -7.03 -0.89
N ILE A 40 -8.41 -6.06 -1.26
CA ILE A 40 -7.96 -4.77 -1.82
C ILE A 40 -7.07 -4.03 -0.81
N MET A 41 -7.46 -4.01 0.47
CA MET A 41 -6.67 -3.37 1.53
C MET A 41 -5.29 -4.04 1.67
N VAL A 42 -5.22 -5.36 1.71
CA VAL A 42 -3.95 -6.10 1.79
C VAL A 42 -3.07 -5.82 0.57
N LEU A 43 -3.63 -5.88 -0.64
CA LEU A 43 -2.90 -5.58 -1.88
C LEU A 43 -2.38 -4.13 -1.88
N SER A 44 -3.17 -3.18 -1.38
CA SER A 44 -2.79 -1.77 -1.29
C SER A 44 -1.64 -1.55 -0.32
N VAL A 45 -1.67 -2.19 0.86
CA VAL A 45 -0.57 -2.10 1.85
C VAL A 45 0.72 -2.69 1.29
N ILE A 46 0.67 -3.88 0.66
CA ILE A 46 1.85 -4.51 0.05
C ILE A 46 2.48 -3.57 -0.98
N LYS A 47 1.66 -2.95 -1.84
CA LYS A 47 2.16 -2.00 -2.84
C LYS A 47 2.75 -0.75 -2.19
N ALA A 48 2.08 -0.15 -1.21
CA ALA A 48 2.57 1.05 -0.52
C ALA A 48 3.93 0.79 0.14
N VAL A 49 4.08 -0.34 0.84
CA VAL A 49 5.36 -0.75 1.44
C VAL A 49 6.41 -1.03 0.38
N GLY A 50 6.05 -1.69 -0.72
CA GLY A 50 6.96 -1.93 -1.84
C GLY A 50 7.48 -0.62 -2.47
N VAL A 51 6.59 0.35 -2.67
CA VAL A 51 6.96 1.69 -3.16
C VAL A 51 7.87 2.41 -2.16
N ALA A 52 7.51 2.42 -0.88
CA ALA A 52 8.31 3.07 0.15
C ALA A 52 9.71 2.44 0.28
N ALA A 53 9.79 1.12 0.31
CA ALA A 53 11.05 0.40 0.46
C ALA A 53 11.99 0.61 -0.74
N TYR A 54 11.47 0.50 -1.96
CA TYR A 54 12.31 0.41 -3.16
C TYR A 54 12.33 1.68 -4.01
N TYR A 55 11.22 2.38 -4.19
CA TYR A 55 11.19 3.60 -5.02
C TYR A 55 11.47 4.87 -4.22
N GLN A 56 11.01 4.94 -2.96
CA GLN A 56 11.37 6.03 -2.04
C GLN A 56 12.69 5.75 -1.30
N HIS A 57 13.37 4.66 -1.64
CA HIS A 57 14.67 4.26 -1.11
C HIS A 57 14.74 4.06 0.41
N LEU A 58 13.60 3.94 1.10
CA LEU A 58 13.56 3.87 2.57
C LEU A 58 14.32 2.67 3.14
N ARG A 59 14.48 1.59 2.35
CA ARG A 59 15.26 0.41 2.72
C ARG A 59 16.76 0.70 2.88
N TRP A 60 17.28 1.69 2.18
CA TRP A 60 18.70 2.04 2.17
C TRP A 60 19.03 3.29 2.99
N GLU A 61 18.02 3.97 3.51
CA GLU A 61 18.17 5.12 4.41
C GLU A 61 18.60 4.69 5.83
N PRO A 62 19.16 5.61 6.63
CA PRO A 62 19.42 5.37 8.04
C PRO A 62 18.14 5.00 8.79
N ARG A 63 18.26 4.09 9.77
CA ARG A 63 17.11 3.60 10.56
C ARG A 63 16.28 4.72 11.20
N ALA A 64 16.91 5.83 11.55
CA ALA A 64 16.22 7.02 12.07
C ALA A 64 15.15 7.54 11.09
N VAL A 65 15.45 7.57 9.79
CA VAL A 65 14.51 7.99 8.75
C VAL A 65 13.37 6.98 8.63
N THR A 66 13.67 5.68 8.66
CA THR A 66 12.64 4.63 8.67
C THR A 66 11.69 4.78 9.86
N TYR A 67 12.21 5.01 11.06
CA TYR A 67 11.38 5.24 12.25
C TYR A 67 10.55 6.51 12.16
N LEU A 68 11.11 7.59 11.59
CA LEU A 68 10.38 8.83 11.35
C LEU A 68 9.22 8.63 10.38
N VAL A 69 9.43 7.95 9.25
CA VAL A 69 8.37 7.65 8.27
C VAL A 69 7.31 6.73 8.86
N LEU A 70 7.71 5.68 9.59
CA LEU A 70 6.78 4.78 10.26
C LEU A 70 5.94 5.51 11.33
N GLY A 71 6.58 6.33 12.17
CA GLY A 71 5.90 7.15 13.16
C GLY A 71 4.93 8.13 12.53
N GLY A 72 5.34 8.80 11.45
CA GLY A 72 4.48 9.69 10.66
C GLY A 72 3.29 8.97 10.03
N THR A 73 3.49 7.74 9.54
CA THR A 73 2.42 6.92 8.97
C THR A 73 1.41 6.50 10.03
N VAL A 74 1.86 6.07 11.20
CA VAL A 74 0.98 5.74 12.34
C VAL A 74 0.18 6.97 12.78
N ALA A 75 0.84 8.12 12.91
CA ALA A 75 0.18 9.37 13.26
C ALA A 75 -0.87 9.77 12.21
N ALA A 76 -0.55 9.67 10.92
CA ALA A 76 -1.48 9.96 9.83
C ALA A 76 -2.70 9.04 9.90
N LEU A 77 -2.51 7.73 10.08
CA LEU A 77 -3.61 6.77 10.22
C LEU A 77 -4.48 7.07 11.45
N ALA A 78 -3.87 7.42 12.58
CA ALA A 78 -4.60 7.79 13.79
C ALA A 78 -5.45 9.05 13.59
N LEU A 79 -4.90 10.07 12.92
CA LEU A 79 -5.63 11.30 12.61
C LEU A 79 -6.75 11.06 11.58
N THR A 80 -6.51 10.25 10.55
CA THR A 80 -7.55 9.84 9.59
C THR A 80 -8.67 9.07 10.29
N GLY A 81 -8.32 8.15 11.19
CA GLY A 81 -9.30 7.42 12.01
C GLY A 81 -10.11 8.35 12.90
N ALA A 82 -9.45 9.25 13.64
CA ALA A 82 -10.12 10.24 14.49
C ALA A 82 -11.05 11.15 13.68
N ALA A 83 -10.62 11.60 12.49
CA ALA A 83 -11.43 12.42 11.59
C ALA A 83 -12.68 11.68 11.11
N ALA A 84 -12.59 10.37 10.85
CA ALA A 84 -13.74 9.56 10.44
C ALA A 84 -14.85 9.51 11.51
N TYR A 85 -14.51 9.57 12.80
CA TYR A 85 -15.48 9.66 13.90
C TYR A 85 -15.92 11.10 14.21
N SER A 86 -15.12 12.11 13.86
CA SER A 86 -15.44 13.51 14.14
C SER A 86 -16.54 14.09 13.26
N ILE A 87 -16.88 13.44 12.14
CA ILE A 87 -17.91 13.88 11.18
C ILE A 87 -19.26 13.16 11.41
N LEU A 88 -19.30 12.15 12.30
CA LEU A 88 -20.51 11.38 12.60
C LEU A 88 -21.31 11.98 13.77
#